data_AF-A0A1G1C6T5-F1
#
_entry.id   AF-A0A1G1C6T5-F1
#
_cell.length_a   1.000
_cell.length_b   1.000
_cell.length_c   1.000
_cell.angle_alpha   90.00
_cell.angle_beta   90.00
_cell.angle_gamma   90.00
#
_symmetry.space_group_name_H-M   'P 1'
#
loop_
_entity.id
_entity.type
_entity.pdbx_description
1 polymer ?
#
loop_
_entity_poly.entity_id
_entity_poly.type
_entity_poly.pdbx_seq_one_letter_code
_entity_poly.pdbx_strand_id
1 'polypeptide(L)'
;MSKQYYRDQIDNKKKAIYHARDAIARLRATKKLENQHIAMSIKNTKSRDLKTSYRTRRINSNHSFDLQIASRRNEIARLMKEKASLMASMRREKR
;
A
#
# COMPACT_ATOMS: atom_id res chain seq x y z
N MET A 1 -5.16 31.65 -10.74
CA MET A 1 -5.61 30.98 -9.50
C MET A 1 -4.86 31.66 -8.34
N SER A 2 -5.10 31.32 -7.07
CA SER A 2 -4.28 31.89 -6.00
C SER A 2 -3.11 30.97 -5.67
N LYS A 3 -1.95 31.51 -5.27
CA LYS A 3 -0.86 30.68 -4.75
C LYS A 3 -1.30 29.83 -3.56
N GLN A 4 -2.25 30.33 -2.76
CA GLN A 4 -2.79 29.60 -1.63
C GLN A 4 -3.49 28.32 -2.06
N TYR A 5 -4.29 28.37 -3.13
CA TYR A 5 -4.93 27.19 -3.69
C TYR A 5 -3.92 26.06 -3.99
N TYR A 6 -2.79 26.38 -4.63
CA TYR A 6 -1.79 25.37 -4.97
C TYR A 6 -1.11 24.78 -3.73
N ARG A 7 -0.86 25.58 -2.69
CA ARG A 7 -0.31 25.10 -1.41
C ARG A 7 -1.25 24.08 -0.76
N ASP A 8 -2.53 24.41 -0.68
CA ASP A 8 -3.55 23.55 -0.07
C ASP A 8 -3.66 22.22 -0.84
N GLN A 9 -3.66 22.27 -2.17
CA GLN A 9 -3.65 21.06 -3.00
C GLN A 9 -2.39 20.22 -2.80
N ILE A 10 -1.20 20.84 -2.75
CA ILE A 10 0.06 20.13 -2.49
C ILE A 10 0.03 19.43 -1.13
N ASP A 11 -0.47 20.09 -0.09
CA ASP A 11 -0.54 19.51 1.25
C ASP A 11 -1.58 18.39 1.34
N ASN A 12 -2.72 18.53 0.64
CA ASN A 12 -3.67 17.44 0.49
C ASN A 12 -3.03 16.21 -0.20
N LYS A 13 -2.24 16.42 -1.26
CA LYS A 13 -1.48 15.31 -1.90
C LYS A 13 -0.45 14.70 -0.95
N LYS A 14 0.26 15.50 -0.14
CA LYS A 14 1.19 14.99 0.88
C LYS A 14 0.47 14.08 1.88
N LYS A 15 -0.67 14.52 2.43
CA LYS A 15 -1.49 13.73 3.37
C LYS A 15 -1.93 12.40 2.73
N ALA A 16 -2.44 12.45 1.49
CA ALA A 16 -2.84 11.24 0.77
C ALA A 16 -1.67 10.25 0.58
N ILE A 17 -0.47 10.74 0.24
CA ILE A 17 0.74 9.90 0.12
C ILE A 17 1.08 9.25 1.47
N TYR A 18 1.02 9.98 2.58
CA TYR A 18 1.28 9.43 3.90
C TYR A 18 0.26 8.35 4.27
N HIS A 19 -1.02 8.58 4.03
CA HIS A 19 -2.06 7.57 4.25
C HIS A 19 -1.84 6.30 3.42
N ALA A 20 -1.46 6.42 2.14
CA ALA A 20 -1.17 5.26 1.29
C ALA A 20 0.07 4.48 1.77
N ARG A 21 1.12 5.18 2.25
CA ARG A 21 2.31 4.55 2.84
C ARG A 21 2.00 3.82 4.14
N ASP A 22 1.17 4.44 4.99
CA ASP A 22 0.73 3.83 6.23
C ASP A 22 -0.16 2.60 5.98
N ALA A 23 -1.04 2.64 4.98
CA ALA A 23 -1.80 1.47 4.55
C ALA A 23 -0.89 0.31 4.12
N ILE A 24 0.21 0.58 3.40
CA ILE A 24 1.23 -0.43 3.08
C ILE A 24 1.86 -1.03 4.35
N ALA A 25 2.19 -0.19 5.34
CA ALA A 25 2.77 -0.65 6.60
C ALA A 25 1.79 -1.55 7.37
N ARG A 26 0.52 -1.16 7.47
CA ARG A 26 -0.54 -1.95 8.09
C ARG A 26 -0.74 -3.29 7.37
N LEU A 27 -0.79 -3.30 6.03
CA LEU A 27 -0.88 -4.52 5.24
C LEU A 27 0.29 -5.48 5.54
N ARG A 28 1.52 -4.97 5.61
CA ARG A 28 2.71 -5.78 5.93
C ARG A 28 2.63 -6.40 7.33
N ALA A 29 2.17 -5.62 8.32
CA ALA A 29 2.01 -6.10 9.68
C ALA A 29 0.96 -7.22 9.77
N THR A 30 -0.23 -6.99 9.20
CA THR A 30 -1.30 -8.01 9.13
C THR A 30 -0.83 -9.27 8.44
N LYS A 31 -0.13 -9.12 7.30
CA LYS A 31 0.34 -10.27 6.52
C LYS A 31 1.37 -11.11 7.27
N LYS A 32 2.24 -10.47 8.05
CA LYS A 32 3.20 -11.16 8.92
C LYS A 32 2.49 -12.05 9.93
N LEU A 33 1.46 -11.53 10.61
CA LEU A 33 0.68 -12.28 11.61
C LEU A 33 -0.06 -13.46 10.96
N GLU A 34 -0.71 -13.24 9.82
CA GLU A 34 -1.41 -14.30 9.09
C GLU A 34 -0.45 -15.43 8.67
N ASN A 35 0.73 -15.09 8.14
CA ASN A 35 1.73 -16.08 7.75
C ASN A 35 2.26 -16.89 8.95
N GLN A 36 2.43 -16.24 10.11
CA GLN A 36 2.78 -16.93 11.36
C GLN A 36 1.67 -17.91 11.77
N HIS A 37 0.41 -17.47 11.74
CA HIS A 37 -0.73 -18.32 12.08
C HIS A 37 -0.81 -19.54 11.16
N ILE A 38 -0.71 -19.36 9.84
CA ILE A 38 -0.73 -20.47 8.88
C ILE A 38 0.45 -21.42 9.10
N ALA A 39 1.65 -20.90 9.38
CA ALA A 39 2.82 -21.73 9.67
C ALA A 39 2.59 -22.60 10.93
N MET A 40 1.99 -22.04 11.98
CA MET A 40 1.60 -22.80 13.17
C MET A 40 0.54 -23.86 12.85
N SER A 41 -0.48 -23.54 12.06
CA SER A 41 -1.49 -24.51 11.62
C SER A 41 -0.86 -25.68 10.87
N ILE A 42 0.09 -25.43 9.96
CA ILE A 42 0.83 -26.49 9.24
C ILE A 42 1.64 -27.36 10.19
N LYS A 43 2.32 -26.75 11.17
CA LYS A 43 3.14 -27.47 12.16
C LYS A 43 2.30 -28.40 13.04
N ASN A 44 1.15 -27.91 13.51
CA ASN A 44 0.31 -28.63 14.48
C ASN A 44 -0.62 -29.66 13.84
N THR A 45 -0.85 -29.58 12.52
CA THR A 45 -1.72 -30.54 11.82
C THR A 45 -0.95 -31.81 11.49
N LYS A 46 -1.55 -32.99 11.70
CA LYS A 46 -0.96 -34.27 11.29
C LYS A 46 -1.38 -34.70 9.87
N SER A 47 -2.63 -34.43 9.49
CA SER A 47 -3.16 -34.78 8.17
C SER A 47 -2.42 -34.09 7.03
N ARG A 48 -2.02 -34.87 6.02
CA ARG A 48 -1.32 -34.37 4.83
C ARG A 48 -2.20 -33.43 4.02
N ASP A 49 -3.47 -33.77 3.82
CA ASP A 49 -4.39 -33.00 2.98
C ASP A 49 -4.68 -31.62 3.57
N LEU A 50 -4.85 -31.58 4.89
CA LEU A 50 -5.00 -30.31 5.62
C LEU A 50 -3.73 -29.46 5.54
N LYS A 51 -2.53 -30.04 5.66
CA LYS A 51 -1.27 -29.31 5.44
C LYS A 51 -1.19 -28.72 4.04
N THR A 52 -1.60 -29.48 3.02
CA THR A 52 -1.64 -28.99 1.63
C THR A 52 -2.61 -27.82 1.49
N SER A 53 -3.82 -27.92 2.07
CA SER A 53 -4.80 -26.83 2.09
C SER A 53 -4.23 -25.54 2.72
N TYR A 54 -3.57 -25.63 3.88
CA TYR A 54 -2.92 -24.47 4.50
C TYR A 54 -1.81 -23.86 3.63
N ARG A 55 -1.01 -24.69 2.94
CA ARG A 55 0.01 -24.20 1.99
C ARG A 55 -0.62 -23.45 0.82
N THR A 56 -1.67 -24.00 0.23
CA THR A 56 -2.43 -23.33 -0.85
C THR A 56 -3.02 -22.01 -0.38
N ARG A 57 -3.61 -21.98 0.83
CA ARG A 57 -4.10 -20.74 1.45
C ARG A 57 -3.01 -19.69 1.59
N ARG A 58 -1.81 -20.08 2.03
CA ARG A 58 -0.65 -19.17 2.14
C ARG A 58 -0.28 -18.57 0.79
N ILE A 59 -0.21 -19.39 -0.26
CA ILE A 59 0.14 -18.96 -1.63
C ILE A 59 -0.89 -17.93 -2.14
N ASN A 60 -2.17 -18.28 -2.09
CA ASN A 60 -3.25 -17.41 -2.57
C ASN A 60 -3.31 -16.09 -1.80
N SER A 61 -3.14 -16.16 -0.48
CA SER A 61 -3.13 -14.97 0.36
C SER A 61 -1.89 -14.09 0.12
N ASN A 62 -0.71 -14.68 -0.15
CA ASN A 62 0.48 -13.92 -0.56
C ASN A 62 0.25 -13.20 -1.89
N HIS A 63 -0.34 -13.89 -2.88
CA HIS A 63 -0.64 -13.29 -4.17
C HIS A 63 -1.59 -12.08 -4.04
N SER A 64 -2.67 -12.22 -3.28
CA SER A 64 -3.59 -11.10 -3.00
C SER A 64 -2.88 -9.93 -2.30
N PHE A 65 -2.01 -10.22 -1.34
CA PHE A 65 -1.21 -9.20 -0.65
C PHE A 65 -0.30 -8.43 -1.61
N ASP A 66 0.38 -9.12 -2.53
CA ASP A 66 1.27 -8.49 -3.50
C ASP A 66 0.50 -7.55 -4.45
N LEU A 67 -0.70 -7.96 -4.89
CA LEU A 67 -1.59 -7.11 -5.70
C LEU A 67 -2.00 -5.83 -4.94
N GLN A 68 -2.36 -5.96 -3.67
CA GLN A 68 -2.73 -4.80 -2.83
C GLN A 68 -1.55 -3.83 -2.65
N ILE A 69 -0.34 -4.35 -2.39
CA ILE A 69 0.87 -3.54 -2.26
C ILE A 69 1.19 -2.84 -3.58
N ALA A 70 1.11 -3.54 -4.71
CA ALA A 70 1.35 -2.96 -6.03
C ALA A 70 0.38 -1.80 -6.32
N SER A 71 -0.92 -1.99 -6.04
CA SER A 71 -1.95 -0.96 -6.19
C SER A 71 -1.63 0.31 -5.39
N ARG A 72 -1.26 0.17 -4.10
CA ARG A 72 -0.89 1.31 -3.25
C ARG A 72 0.40 2.00 -3.69
N ARG A 73 1.37 1.25 -4.20
CA ARG A 73 2.60 1.83 -4.77
C ARG A 73 2.30 2.66 -6.03
N ASN A 74 1.41 2.16 -6.89
CA ASN A 74 0.97 2.89 -8.08
C ASN A 74 0.22 4.18 -7.69
N GLU A 75 -0.65 4.11 -6.68
CA GLU A 75 -1.33 5.27 -6.12
C GLU A 75 -0.34 6.34 -5.62
N ILE A 76 0.66 5.95 -4.83
CA ILE A 76 1.72 6.86 -4.35
C ILE A 76 2.46 7.50 -5.53
N ALA A 77 2.86 6.72 -6.54
CA ALA A 77 3.56 7.23 -7.70
C ALA A 77 2.72 8.27 -8.47
N ARG A 78 1.42 8.00 -8.65
CA ARG A 78 0.47 8.95 -9.27
C ARG A 78 0.36 10.24 -8.46
N LEU A 79 0.14 10.15 -7.15
CA LEU A 79 0.03 11.32 -6.28
C LEU A 79 1.32 12.16 -6.26
N MET A 80 2.49 11.52 -6.32
CA MET A 80 3.77 12.23 -6.41
C MET A 80 3.91 13.01 -7.72
N LYS A 81 3.49 12.42 -8.86
CA LYS A 81 3.47 13.11 -10.16
C LYS A 81 2.53 14.32 -10.13
N GLU A 82 1.30 14.15 -9.65
CA GLU A 82 0.32 15.24 -9.51
C GLU A 82 0.85 16.37 -8.61
N LYS A 83 1.44 16.03 -7.47
CA LYS A 83 2.08 16.99 -6.56
C LYS A 83 3.19 17.79 -7.26
N ALA A 84 4.03 17.12 -8.06
CA ALA A 84 5.10 17.77 -8.80
C ALA A 84 4.56 18.76 -9.84
N SER A 85 3.51 18.38 -10.58
CA SER A 85 2.83 19.27 -11.53
C SER A 85 2.24 20.50 -10.84
N LEU A 86 1.60 20.34 -9.68
CA LEU A 86 1.07 21.46 -8.89
C LEU A 86 2.18 22.41 -8.43
N MET A 87 3.32 21.88 -7.98
CA MET A 87 4.49 22.70 -7.62
C MET A 87 5.04 23.48 -8.81
N ALA A 88 5.07 22.87 -10.00
CA ALA A 88 5.52 23.53 -11.23
C ALA A 88 4.57 24.67 -11.65
N SER A 89 3.25 24.43 -11.62
CA SER A 89 2.23 25.46 -11.93
C SER A 89 2.32 26.65 -10.97
N MET A 90 2.43 26.39 -9.67
CA MET A 90 2.59 27.43 -8.64
C MET A 90 3.85 28.29 -8.85
N ARG A 91 4.95 27.69 -9.35
CA ARG A 91 6.19 28.42 -9.66
C ARG A 91 6.02 29.34 -10.87
N ARG A 92 5.26 28.91 -11.90
CA ARG A 92 5.02 29.69 -13.12
C ARG A 92 4.13 30.90 -12.87
N GLU A 93 3.17 30.81 -11.96
CA GLU A 93 2.30 31.92 -11.55
C GLU A 93 3.04 33.08 -10.82
N LYS A 94 4.37 33.01 -10.69
CA LYS A 94 5.25 34.06 -10.12
C LYS A 94 6.00 34.86 -11.20
N ARG A 95 5.96 34.41 -12.47
CA ARG A 95 6.46 35.15 -13.63
C ARG A 95 5.30 35.86 -14.30
#